data_AF-A0A8J7QGM9-F1
#
_entry.id   AF-A0A8J7QGM9-F1
#
_cell.length_a   1.000
_cell.length_b   1.000
_cell.length_c   1.000
_cell.angle_alpha   90.00
_cell.angle_beta   90.00
_cell.angle_gamma   90.00
#
_symmetry.space_group_name_H-M   'P 1'
#
loop_
_entity.id
_entity.type
_entity.pdbx_description
1 polymer ?
#
loop_
_entity_poly.entity_id
_entity_poly.type
_entity_poly.pdbx_seq_one_letter_code
_entity_poly.pdbx_strand_id
1 'polypeptide(L)'
;MPNNPEYPTQLLEIPPADAIHINRLLCGTLEPESFESVETHLHQCWHRPSRVSLVLLACNEILEGHGIEPIYGHDHWDVYHGNVEASYVNMGDLYLPTVIRDHRWDDWRVTSIDQFMEQHEGRFR
;
A
#
# COMPACT_ATOMS: atom_id res chain seq x y z
N MET A 1 -9.46 22.99 2.20
CA MET A 1 -9.06 21.58 2.08
C MET A 1 -9.27 21.21 0.63
N PRO A 2 -8.29 20.60 -0.07
CA PRO A 2 -8.54 20.15 -1.44
C PRO A 2 -9.60 19.05 -1.39
N ASN A 3 -10.59 19.15 -2.26
CA ASN A 3 -11.63 18.13 -2.45
C ASN A 3 -10.94 16.81 -2.76
N ASN A 4 -11.06 15.82 -1.88
CA ASN A 4 -10.69 14.45 -2.18
C ASN A 4 -11.74 13.94 -3.19
N PRO A 5 -11.37 13.59 -4.44
CA PRO A 5 -12.33 12.97 -5.34
C PRO A 5 -12.86 11.70 -4.68
N GLU A 6 -14.17 11.47 -4.71
CA GLU A 6 -14.70 10.14 -4.33
C GLU A 6 -14.22 9.14 -5.38
N TYR A 7 -13.30 8.26 -4.99
CA TYR A 7 -12.76 7.23 -5.87
C TYR A 7 -13.59 5.95 -5.75
N PRO A 8 -13.88 5.24 -6.84
CA PRO A 8 -14.49 3.92 -6.77
C PRO A 8 -13.58 3.01 -5.95
N THR A 9 -14.09 2.52 -4.81
CA THR A 9 -13.36 1.54 -3.99
C THR A 9 -13.64 0.16 -4.57
N GLN A 10 -12.58 -0.56 -4.97
CA GLN A 10 -12.72 -1.97 -5.34
C GLN A 10 -12.74 -2.83 -4.07
N LEU A 11 -13.37 -4.00 -4.14
CA LEU A 11 -13.37 -4.97 -3.06
C LEU A 11 -12.27 -6.00 -3.32
N LEU A 12 -11.53 -6.33 -2.27
CA LEU A 12 -10.62 -7.48 -2.28
C LEU A 12 -11.45 -8.77 -2.22
N GLU A 13 -11.15 -9.72 -3.10
CA GLU A 13 -11.76 -11.05 -3.08
C GLU A 13 -11.08 -11.94 -2.03
N ILE A 14 -11.29 -11.61 -0.75
CA ILE A 14 -10.65 -12.28 0.39
C ILE A 14 -11.66 -12.70 1.46
N PRO A 15 -11.30 -13.66 2.33
CA PRO A 15 -12.12 -14.02 3.47
C PRO A 15 -12.46 -12.80 4.36
N PRO A 16 -13.66 -12.75 4.97
CA PRO A 16 -14.04 -11.64 5.85
C PRO A 16 -13.10 -11.41 7.03
N ALA A 17 -12.47 -12.47 7.56
CA ALA A 17 -11.50 -12.37 8.64
C ALA A 17 -10.26 -11.54 8.21
N ASP A 18 -9.77 -11.78 7.00
CA ASP A 18 -8.61 -11.10 6.43
C ASP A 18 -8.92 -9.64 6.10
N ALA A 19 -10.12 -9.37 5.57
CA ALA A 19 -10.59 -8.01 5.36
C ALA A 19 -10.65 -7.20 6.66
N ILE A 20 -11.05 -7.82 7.78
CA ILE A 20 -11.04 -7.18 9.10
C ILE A 20 -9.60 -6.89 9.55
N HIS A 21 -8.66 -7.82 9.35
CA HIS A 21 -7.26 -7.58 9.71
C HIS A 21 -6.65 -6.44 8.91
N ILE A 22 -6.86 -6.42 7.58
CA ILE A 22 -6.41 -5.32 6.73
C ILE A 22 -7.02 -4.00 7.21
N ASN A 23 -8.33 -3.93 7.40
CA ASN A 23 -8.97 -2.70 7.87
C ASN A 23 -8.38 -2.22 9.22
N ARG A 24 -8.15 -3.13 10.17
CA ARG A 24 -7.56 -2.79 11.46
C ARG A 24 -6.10 -2.30 11.33
N LEU A 25 -5.30 -2.89 10.44
CA LEU A 25 -3.94 -2.42 10.13
C LEU A 25 -3.96 -1.00 9.57
N LEU A 26 -4.80 -0.76 8.56
CA LEU A 26 -4.92 0.54 7.88
C LEU A 26 -5.41 1.64 8.83
N CYS A 27 -6.35 1.31 9.74
CA CYS A 27 -6.85 2.24 10.76
C CYS A 27 -5.95 2.35 12.00
N GLY A 28 -4.85 1.60 12.06
CA GLY A 28 -3.90 1.66 13.19
C GLY A 28 -4.40 1.01 14.49
N THR A 29 -5.40 0.13 14.42
CA THR A 29 -5.96 -0.58 15.58
C THR A 29 -5.40 -2.00 15.74
N LEU A 30 -4.65 -2.48 14.75
CA LEU A 30 -3.83 -3.69 14.83
C LEU A 30 -2.36 -3.30 14.60
N GLU A 31 -1.47 -3.85 15.43
CA GLU A 31 -0.04 -3.63 15.28
C GLU A 31 0.54 -4.57 14.22
N PRO A 32 1.26 -4.05 13.21
CA PRO A 32 1.82 -4.90 12.14
C PRO A 32 2.88 -5.87 12.66
N GLU A 33 3.49 -5.59 13.83
CA GLU A 33 4.52 -6.46 14.41
C GLU A 33 3.98 -7.79 14.96
N SER A 34 2.66 -7.99 14.96
CA SER A 34 2.05 -9.28 15.29
C SER A 34 2.13 -10.32 14.17
N PHE A 35 2.62 -9.94 12.98
CA PHE A 35 2.73 -10.80 11.80
C PHE A 35 4.15 -11.37 11.68
N GLU A 36 4.28 -12.64 11.32
CA GLU A 36 5.56 -13.36 11.30
C GLU A 36 6.54 -12.76 10.27
N SER A 37 6.05 -12.39 9.09
CA SER A 37 6.86 -11.73 8.06
C SER A 37 7.41 -10.40 8.54
N VAL A 38 6.62 -9.65 9.31
CA VAL A 38 7.02 -8.34 9.86
C VAL A 38 8.07 -8.51 10.95
N GLU A 39 7.85 -9.43 11.89
CA GLU A 39 8.83 -9.76 12.93
C GLU A 39 10.17 -10.21 12.32
N THR A 40 10.11 -11.08 11.32
CA THR A 40 11.30 -11.56 10.59
C THR A 40 12.04 -10.41 9.93
N HIS A 41 11.33 -9.51 9.26
CA HIS A 41 11.94 -8.35 8.61
C HIS A 41 12.57 -7.38 9.62
N LEU A 42 11.90 -7.14 10.76
CA LEU A 42 12.42 -6.29 11.83
C LEU A 42 13.78 -6.78 12.36
N HIS A 43 13.95 -8.09 12.52
CA HIS A 43 15.21 -8.68 12.97
C HIS A 43 16.36 -8.57 11.96
N GLN A 44 16.06 -8.28 10.70
CA GLN A 44 17.06 -8.10 9.64
C GLN A 44 17.48 -6.63 9.48
N CYS A 45 16.75 -5.68 10.07
CA CYS A 45 16.99 -4.26 9.91
C CYS A 45 17.86 -3.69 11.03
N TRP A 46 18.89 -2.92 10.66
CA TRP A 46 19.66 -2.13 11.63
C TRP A 46 18.86 -0.94 12.18
N HIS A 47 18.07 -0.30 11.31
CA HIS A 47 17.14 0.77 11.67
C HIS A 47 15.70 0.28 11.53
N ARG A 48 14.85 0.61 12.50
CA ARG A 48 13.44 0.24 12.46
C ARG A 48 12.78 0.81 11.19
N PRO A 49 12.12 -0.01 10.35
CA PRO A 49 11.35 0.45 9.21
C PRO A 49 10.19 1.36 9.61
N SER A 50 9.70 2.15 8.65
CA SER A 50 8.54 3.01 8.88
C SER A 50 7.28 2.19 9.16
N ARG A 51 6.30 2.78 9.87
CA ARG A 51 5.00 2.12 10.09
C ARG A 51 4.32 1.72 8.78
N VAL A 52 4.41 2.58 7.75
CA VAL A 52 3.85 2.31 6.42
C VAL A 52 4.46 1.05 5.81
N SER A 53 5.78 0.90 5.89
CA SER A 53 6.49 -0.29 5.40
C SER A 53 6.05 -1.56 6.14
N LEU A 54 5.89 -1.49 7.46
CA LEU A 54 5.43 -2.63 8.27
C LEU A 54 3.97 -2.99 7.95
N VAL A 55 3.09 -2.01 7.75
CA VAL A 55 1.69 -2.24 7.36
C VAL A 55 1.61 -2.88 5.98
N LEU A 56 2.37 -2.39 4.98
CA LEU A 56 2.40 -2.99 3.65
C LEU A 56 2.93 -4.42 3.68
N LEU A 57 3.91 -4.72 4.54
CA LEU A 57 4.45 -6.07 4.69
C LEU A 57 3.44 -7.01 5.35
N ALA A 58 2.73 -6.56 6.39
CA ALA A 58 1.63 -7.34 6.98
C ALA A 58 0.50 -7.59 5.96
N CYS A 59 0.13 -6.58 5.17
CA CYS A 59 -0.84 -6.74 4.09
C CYS A 59 -0.34 -7.72 3.02
N ASN A 60 0.95 -7.73 2.70
CA ASN A 60 1.54 -8.71 1.78
C ASN A 60 1.40 -10.14 2.30
N GLU A 61 1.58 -10.38 3.60
CA GLU A 61 1.34 -11.69 4.21
C GLU A 61 -0.14 -12.10 4.12
N ILE A 62 -1.06 -11.21 4.50
CA ILE A 62 -2.50 -11.50 4.47
C ILE A 62 -3.01 -11.77 3.04
N LEU A 63 -2.52 -11.01 2.07
CA LEU A 63 -2.95 -11.12 0.67
C LEU A 63 -2.20 -12.21 -0.10
N GLU A 64 -1.26 -12.91 0.53
CA GLU A 64 -0.35 -13.84 -0.14
C GLU A 64 0.37 -13.19 -1.35
N GLY A 65 0.73 -11.91 -1.20
CA GLY A 65 1.35 -11.09 -2.24
C GLY A 65 2.81 -11.44 -2.52
N HIS A 66 3.31 -10.91 -3.63
CA HIS A 66 4.65 -11.14 -4.17
C HIS A 66 5.69 -10.07 -3.77
N GLY A 67 5.36 -9.24 -2.79
CA GLY A 67 6.22 -8.17 -2.28
C GLY A 67 5.57 -6.79 -2.38
N ILE A 68 6.35 -5.78 -2.02
CA ILE A 68 5.93 -4.38 -2.05
C ILE A 68 6.64 -3.69 -3.21
N GLU A 69 5.88 -3.03 -4.08
CA GLU A 69 6.43 -2.34 -5.25
C GLU A 69 6.10 -0.84 -5.21
N PRO A 70 7.04 0.01 -5.64
CA PRO A 70 6.82 1.44 -5.78
C PRO A 70 6.13 1.78 -7.12
N ILE A 71 5.27 2.80 -7.11
CA ILE A 71 4.79 3.50 -8.30
C ILE A 71 5.57 4.80 -8.40
N TYR A 72 6.25 5.00 -9.53
CA TYR A 72 7.06 6.18 -9.78
C TYR A 72 6.28 7.21 -10.60
N GLY A 73 6.31 8.47 -10.14
CA GLY A 73 5.90 9.63 -10.91
C GLY A 73 7.06 10.23 -11.73
N HIS A 74 6.73 11.23 -12.55
CA HIS A 74 7.71 11.96 -13.35
C HIS A 74 8.54 12.94 -12.53
N ASP A 75 7.88 13.63 -11.61
CA ASP A 75 8.52 14.69 -10.85
C ASP A 75 9.08 14.16 -9.53
N HIS A 76 10.27 14.66 -9.19
CA HIS A 76 10.78 14.52 -7.83
C HIS A 76 9.86 15.29 -6.89
N TRP A 77 9.24 14.59 -5.94
CA TRP A 77 8.25 15.20 -5.06
C TRP A 77 8.85 15.58 -3.71
N ASP A 78 9.71 14.75 -3.12
CA ASP A 78 10.49 15.09 -1.91
C ASP A 78 11.82 14.34 -1.81
N VAL A 79 12.66 14.77 -0.85
CA VAL A 79 14.00 14.21 -0.61
C VAL A 79 13.96 12.78 -0.06
N TYR A 80 12.90 12.38 0.63
CA TYR A 80 12.80 11.10 1.32
C TYR A 80 12.32 9.98 0.38
N HIS A 81 11.29 10.24 -0.41
CA HIS A 81 10.61 9.34 -1.33
C HIS A 81 11.08 9.51 -2.78
N GLY A 82 11.78 10.60 -3.11
CA GLY A 82 12.27 10.86 -4.46
C GLY A 82 11.11 11.12 -5.42
N ASN A 83 10.98 10.26 -6.43
CA ASN A 83 9.86 10.26 -7.37
C ASN A 83 8.86 9.12 -7.10
N VAL A 84 8.92 8.46 -5.94
CA VAL A 84 7.96 7.41 -5.57
C VAL A 84 6.66 8.06 -5.08
N GLU A 85 5.59 7.99 -5.88
CA GLU A 85 4.29 8.57 -5.54
C GLU A 85 3.42 7.62 -4.72
N ALA A 86 3.57 6.32 -4.91
CA ALA A 86 2.80 5.31 -4.17
C ALA A 86 3.61 4.04 -3.92
N SER A 87 3.14 3.19 -3.02
CA SER A 87 3.65 1.83 -2.85
C SER A 87 2.49 0.86 -2.66
N TYR A 88 2.56 -0.32 -3.25
CA TYR A 88 1.46 -1.29 -3.23
C TYR A 88 1.95 -2.71 -2.97
N VAL A 89 1.03 -3.60 -2.60
CA VAL A 89 1.29 -5.05 -2.53
C VAL A 89 1.15 -5.67 -3.93
N ASN A 90 2.22 -6.24 -4.47
CA ASN A 90 2.21 -6.85 -5.80
C ASN A 90 1.41 -8.17 -5.79
N MET A 91 0.29 -8.20 -6.51
CA MET A 91 -0.59 -9.37 -6.64
C MET A 91 -0.25 -10.26 -7.86
N GLY A 92 0.83 -9.95 -8.58
CA GLY A 92 1.24 -10.64 -9.82
C GLY A 92 0.44 -10.24 -11.06
N ASP A 93 -0.67 -9.52 -10.87
CA ASP A 93 -1.55 -8.99 -11.92
C ASP A 93 -1.94 -7.55 -11.58
N LEU A 94 -1.77 -6.63 -12.56
CA LEU A 94 -2.04 -5.20 -12.40
C LEU A 94 -3.53 -4.86 -12.32
N TYR A 95 -4.40 -5.77 -12.75
CA TYR A 95 -5.85 -5.60 -12.74
C TYR A 95 -6.51 -6.12 -11.47
N LEU A 96 -5.80 -6.92 -10.65
CA LEU A 96 -6.31 -7.37 -9.37
C LEU A 96 -6.30 -6.23 -8.34
N PRO A 97 -7.37 -6.07 -7.54
CA PRO A 97 -7.39 -5.12 -6.44
C PRO A 97 -6.28 -5.42 -5.43
N THR A 98 -5.62 -4.38 -4.94
CA THR A 98 -4.57 -4.47 -3.93
C THR A 98 -4.64 -3.30 -2.94
N VAL A 99 -3.84 -3.36 -1.88
CA VAL A 99 -3.62 -2.24 -0.95
C VAL A 99 -2.54 -1.34 -1.52
N ILE A 100 -2.86 -0.06 -1.69
CA ILE A 100 -1.96 0.99 -2.16
C ILE A 100 -1.83 2.06 -1.07
N ARG A 101 -0.59 2.38 -0.69
CA ARG A 101 -0.25 3.61 0.03
C ARG A 101 0.00 4.71 -0.96
N ASP A 102 -0.82 5.75 -0.91
CA ASP A 102 -0.57 6.99 -1.62
C ASP A 102 0.26 7.93 -0.73
N HIS A 103 1.52 8.15 -1.09
CA HIS A 103 2.44 8.94 -0.27
C HIS A 103 2.19 10.44 -0.40
N ARG A 104 1.54 10.88 -1.49
CA ARG A 104 1.27 12.29 -1.74
C ARG A 104 0.14 12.82 -0.86
N TRP A 105 -0.94 12.04 -0.72
CA TRP A 105 -2.07 12.41 0.13
C TRP A 105 -2.06 11.74 1.50
N ASP A 106 -1.02 10.96 1.79
CA ASP A 106 -0.90 10.24 3.05
C ASP A 106 -2.12 9.34 3.32
N ASP A 107 -2.65 8.70 2.26
CA ASP A 107 -3.90 7.94 2.29
C ASP A 107 -3.73 6.47 1.87
N TRP A 108 -4.63 5.60 2.32
CA TRP A 108 -4.69 4.18 1.95
C TRP A 108 -5.82 3.93 0.97
N ARG A 109 -5.56 3.18 -0.09
CA ARG A 109 -6.55 2.85 -1.11
C ARG A 109 -6.60 1.35 -1.37
N VAL A 110 -7.80 0.87 -1.70
CA VAL A 110 -8.03 -0.49 -2.20
C VAL A 110 -8.54 -0.38 -3.63
N THR A 111 -7.69 -0.71 -4.57
CA THR A 111 -7.92 -0.60 -6.02
C THR A 111 -6.88 -1.41 -6.78
N SER A 112 -7.10 -1.67 -8.07
CA SER A 112 -6.06 -2.19 -8.95
C SER A 112 -5.03 -1.11 -9.30
N ILE A 113 -3.83 -1.54 -9.70
CA ILE A 113 -2.74 -0.64 -10.11
C ILE A 113 -3.14 0.10 -11.38
N ASP A 114 -3.74 -0.60 -12.34
CA ASP A 114 -4.24 -0.04 -13.58
C ASP A 114 -5.22 1.12 -13.32
N GLN A 115 -6.26 0.88 -12.49
CA GLN A 115 -7.22 1.92 -12.14
C GLN A 115 -6.58 3.07 -11.35
N PHE A 116 -5.62 2.79 -10.46
CA PHE A 116 -4.87 3.83 -9.77
C PHE A 116 -4.09 4.70 -10.76
N MET A 117 -3.43 4.10 -11.76
CA MET A 117 -2.68 4.85 -12.77
C MET A 117 -3.60 5.66 -13.70
N GLU A 118 -4.73 5.11 -14.14
CA GLU A 118 -5.73 5.82 -14.95
C GLU A 118 -6.27 7.07 -14.24
N GLN A 119 -6.52 6.97 -12.92
CA GLN A 119 -6.96 8.12 -12.11
C GLN A 119 -5.91 9.24 -12.02
N HIS A 120 -4.66 8.92 -12.35
CA HIS A 120 -3.50 9.79 -12.24
C HIS A 120 -2.75 9.93 -13.57
N GLU A 121 -3.42 9.68 -14.70
CA GLU A 121 -2.79 9.54 -16.02
C GLU A 121 -1.98 10.79 -16.45
N GLY A 122 -2.33 11.98 -15.95
CA GLY A 122 -1.56 13.21 -16.16
C GLY A 122 -0.26 13.34 -15.35
N ARG A 123 0.06 12.36 -14.50
CA ARG A 123 1.24 12.34 -13.60
C ARG A 123 2.20 11.18 -13.86
N PHE A 124 1.74 10.14 -14.54
CA PHE A 124 2.51 8.95 -14.87
C PHE A 124 2.89 8.83 -16.36
N ARG A 125 2.50 9.79 -17.21
CA ARG A 125 2.87 9.86 -18.64
C ARG A 125 3.99 10.83 -19.00
#